data_AF-A0A9P0CB26-F1
#
_entry.id   AF-A0A9P0CB26-F1
#
_cell.length_a   1.000
_cell.length_b   1.000
_cell.length_c   1.000
_cell.angle_alpha   90.00
_cell.angle_beta   90.00
_cell.angle_gamma   90.00
#
_symmetry.space_group_name_H-M   'P 1'
#
loop_
_entity.id
_entity.type
_entity.pdbx_description
1 polymer ?
#
loop_
_entity_poly.entity_id
_entity_poly.type
_entity_poly.pdbx_seq_one_letter_code
_entity_poly.pdbx_strand_id
1 'polypeptide(L)'
;MFRFAQVGLLMLLSQWLSYCPAAVSAFLNIPGGVGYLVNQTCSNEHDENEYLLQGLSAFLLAICIHFNDDSVENYSKDSLKQLLVKRIGMETFMAKLSEVTKHESYNRAAKHPQLRVKSPSEMLIDYEFCRLFKSLENVLTESLSVKQENGVSGRGDDALQQYKSLIRQQDARLHELAAQLDALLQQNQRLQSTLNDSLASNSHLKDENTLLKAQLSAVDSLPNQSQTPREDARFNEYEAKVREYEVRVKESELRVKETEAKVKESETRIQELTGQVSKLSQELTASREEHRMVTEELDRLKKDQDDLLELLADQEVKLNEYKMTLMSLGHTVEDPPSDQNLT
;
A
#
# COMPACT_ATOMS: atom_id res chain seq x y z
N MET A 1 -31.67 19.91 -23.62
CA MET A 1 -31.47 18.46 -23.86
C MET A 1 -30.00 18.08 -23.97
N PHE A 2 -29.20 18.74 -24.82
CA PHE A 2 -27.76 18.41 -24.99
C PHE A 2 -26.92 18.52 -23.71
N ARG A 3 -27.11 19.59 -22.91
CA ARG A 3 -26.37 19.79 -21.65
C ARG A 3 -26.66 18.73 -20.58
N PHE A 4 -27.91 18.24 -20.49
CA PHE A 4 -28.28 17.17 -19.55
C PHE A 4 -27.55 15.86 -19.88
N ALA A 5 -27.42 15.53 -21.17
CA ALA A 5 -26.68 14.34 -21.60
C ALA A 5 -25.18 14.46 -21.26
N GLN A 6 -24.59 15.65 -21.38
CA GLN A 6 -23.19 15.88 -21.01
C GLN A 6 -22.95 15.66 -19.51
N VAL A 7 -23.84 16.13 -18.64
CA VAL A 7 -23.76 15.87 -17.19
C VAL A 7 -23.76 14.37 -16.92
N GLY A 8 -24.73 13.63 -17.47
CA GLY A 8 -24.81 12.17 -17.32
C GLY A 8 -23.56 11.43 -17.81
N LEU A 9 -23.01 11.83 -18.95
CA LEU A 9 -21.78 11.24 -19.49
C LEU A 9 -20.56 11.54 -18.62
N LEU A 10 -20.42 12.76 -18.09
CA LEU A 10 -19.32 13.12 -17.18
C LEU A 10 -19.41 12.35 -15.86
N MET A 11 -20.60 12.16 -15.31
CA MET A 11 -20.80 11.32 -14.12
C MET A 11 -20.42 9.87 -14.39
N LEU A 12 -20.90 9.30 -15.52
CA LEU A 12 -20.56 7.93 -15.93
C LEU A 12 -19.06 7.75 -16.11
N LEU A 13 -18.40 8.65 -16.84
CA LEU A 13 -16.95 8.61 -17.05
C LEU A 13 -16.19 8.75 -15.74
N SER A 14 -16.64 9.61 -14.83
CA SER A 14 -16.03 9.75 -13.50
C SER A 14 -16.10 8.45 -12.72
N GLN A 15 -17.25 7.78 -12.73
CA GLN A 15 -17.41 6.46 -12.11
C GLN A 15 -16.54 5.41 -12.78
N TRP A 16 -16.47 5.40 -14.12
CA TRP A 16 -15.75 4.38 -14.88
C TRP A 16 -14.22 4.50 -14.73
N LEU A 17 -13.68 5.73 -14.70
CA LEU A 17 -12.24 5.96 -14.57
C LEU A 17 -11.75 5.84 -13.12
N SER A 18 -12.63 6.00 -12.14
CA SER A 18 -12.26 5.90 -10.72
C SER A 18 -11.76 4.50 -10.38
N TYR A 19 -10.62 4.41 -9.68
CA TYR A 19 -9.97 3.15 -9.30
C TYR A 19 -9.64 2.20 -10.47
N CYS A 20 -9.60 2.71 -11.71
CA CYS A 20 -9.33 1.90 -12.89
C CYS A 20 -8.25 2.55 -13.79
N PRO A 21 -6.96 2.33 -13.50
CA PRO A 21 -5.86 2.91 -14.29
C PRO A 21 -5.95 2.57 -15.79
N ALA A 22 -6.36 1.36 -16.14
CA ALA A 22 -6.55 0.96 -17.54
C ALA A 22 -7.60 1.82 -18.27
N ALA A 23 -8.70 2.19 -17.60
CA ALA A 23 -9.71 3.09 -18.16
C ALA A 23 -9.18 4.52 -18.28
N VAL A 24 -8.38 4.98 -17.30
CA VAL A 24 -7.68 6.27 -17.37
C VAL A 24 -6.75 6.30 -18.58
N SER A 25 -5.90 5.30 -18.76
CA SER A 25 -4.99 5.21 -19.91
C SER A 25 -5.73 5.13 -21.24
N ALA A 26 -6.84 4.41 -21.30
CA ALA A 26 -7.69 4.38 -22.49
C ALA A 26 -8.24 5.78 -22.82
N PHE A 27 -8.74 6.51 -21.83
CA PHE A 27 -9.25 7.88 -22.01
C PHE A 27 -8.15 8.87 -22.42
N LEU A 28 -6.98 8.82 -21.79
CA LEU A 28 -5.86 9.72 -22.09
C LEU A 28 -5.30 9.53 -23.50
N ASN A 29 -5.45 8.33 -24.08
CA ASN A 29 -5.08 8.06 -25.48
C ASN A 29 -6.10 8.59 -26.50
N ILE A 30 -7.30 9.04 -26.09
CA ILE A 30 -8.29 9.59 -27.00
C ILE A 30 -7.85 11.00 -27.45
N PRO A 31 -7.61 11.21 -28.76
CA PRO A 31 -7.20 12.51 -29.26
C PRO A 31 -8.24 13.59 -28.94
N GLY A 32 -7.79 14.67 -28.29
CA GLY A 32 -8.65 15.81 -27.94
C GLY A 32 -9.49 15.64 -26.67
N GLY A 33 -9.51 14.47 -26.02
CA GLY A 33 -10.28 14.23 -24.79
C GLY A 33 -9.87 15.15 -23.63
N VAL A 34 -8.58 15.17 -23.30
CA VAL A 34 -8.03 16.07 -22.27
C VAL A 34 -8.21 17.55 -22.67
N GLY A 35 -8.01 17.87 -23.94
CA GLY A 35 -8.19 19.23 -24.46
C GLY A 35 -9.62 19.74 -24.31
N TYR A 36 -10.61 18.88 -24.57
CA TYR A 36 -12.03 19.18 -24.34
C TYR A 36 -12.31 19.48 -22.87
N LEU A 37 -11.86 18.63 -21.94
CA LEU A 37 -12.09 18.84 -20.50
C LEU A 37 -11.44 20.14 -20.01
N VAL A 38 -10.20 20.43 -20.42
CA VAL A 38 -9.51 21.68 -20.07
C VAL A 38 -10.29 22.90 -20.58
N ASN A 39 -10.76 22.86 -21.83
CA ASN A 39 -11.56 23.95 -22.40
C ASN A 39 -12.90 24.11 -21.68
N GLN A 40 -13.58 23.01 -21.33
CA GLN A 40 -14.85 23.05 -20.61
C GLN A 40 -14.67 23.63 -19.20
N THR A 41 -13.62 23.24 -18.47
CA THR A 41 -13.31 23.83 -17.15
C THR A 41 -12.97 25.33 -17.24
N CYS A 42 -12.36 25.78 -18.34
CA CYS A 42 -12.05 27.19 -18.62
C CYS A 42 -13.19 28.00 -19.25
N SER A 43 -14.39 27.43 -19.41
CA SER A 43 -15.49 28.14 -20.06
C SER A 43 -15.83 29.44 -19.32
N ASN A 44 -16.10 30.50 -20.10
CA ASN A 44 -16.54 31.81 -19.61
C ASN A 44 -18.08 31.93 -19.62
N GLU A 45 -18.80 30.82 -19.66
CA GLU A 45 -20.26 30.82 -19.48
C GLU A 45 -20.59 30.78 -17.98
N HIS A 46 -21.58 31.59 -17.58
CA HIS A 46 -21.86 31.91 -16.17
C HIS A 46 -23.27 31.51 -15.73
N ASP A 47 -23.89 30.51 -16.36
CA ASP A 47 -25.14 29.92 -15.87
C ASP A 47 -24.88 28.75 -14.90
N GLU A 48 -25.86 28.44 -14.05
CA GLU A 48 -25.71 27.42 -12.98
C GLU A 48 -25.32 26.04 -13.52
N ASN A 49 -25.88 25.64 -14.67
CA ASN A 49 -25.57 24.35 -15.29
C ASN A 49 -24.18 24.34 -15.91
N GLU A 50 -23.70 25.47 -16.40
CA GLU A 50 -22.33 25.61 -16.91
C GLU A 50 -21.30 25.55 -15.77
N TYR A 51 -21.57 26.14 -14.60
CA TYR A 51 -20.71 25.94 -13.43
C TYR A 51 -20.63 24.46 -13.02
N LEU A 52 -21.76 23.74 -13.09
CA LEU A 52 -21.76 22.30 -12.85
C LEU A 52 -20.93 21.54 -13.88
N LEU A 53 -21.09 21.82 -15.18
CA LEU A 53 -20.30 21.18 -16.24
C LEU A 53 -18.80 21.46 -16.11
N GLN A 54 -18.43 22.69 -15.73
CA GLN A 54 -17.05 23.07 -15.43
C GLN A 54 -16.48 22.26 -14.26
N GLY A 55 -17.26 22.13 -13.18
CA GLY A 55 -16.88 21.36 -11.99
C GLY A 55 -16.77 19.86 -12.25
N LEU A 56 -17.71 19.27 -13.00
CA LEU A 56 -17.65 17.86 -13.40
C LEU A 56 -16.47 17.56 -14.32
N SER A 57 -16.14 18.49 -15.23
CA SER A 57 -14.95 18.37 -16.09
C SER A 57 -13.66 18.46 -15.29
N ALA A 58 -13.61 19.35 -14.29
CA ALA A 58 -12.49 19.45 -13.35
C ALA A 58 -12.36 18.16 -12.52
N PHE A 59 -13.47 17.60 -12.05
CA PHE A 59 -13.48 16.34 -11.30
C PHE A 59 -12.93 15.17 -12.13
N LEU A 60 -13.36 15.04 -13.38
CA LEU A 60 -12.86 13.99 -14.28
C LEU A 60 -11.36 14.17 -14.58
N LEU A 61 -10.88 15.40 -14.79
CA LEU A 61 -9.44 15.70 -14.92
C LEU A 61 -8.65 15.31 -13.67
N ALA A 62 -9.20 15.60 -12.48
CA ALA A 62 -8.58 15.25 -11.22
C ALA A 62 -8.48 13.72 -11.03
N ILE A 63 -9.54 12.98 -11.38
CA ILE A 63 -9.54 11.50 -11.43
C ILE A 63 -8.46 10.98 -12.38
N CYS A 64 -8.37 11.55 -13.59
CA CYS A 64 -7.36 11.18 -14.58
C CYS A 64 -5.93 11.39 -14.07
N ILE A 65 -5.70 12.37 -13.19
CA ILE A 65 -4.39 12.61 -12.58
C ILE A 65 -4.16 11.64 -11.41
N HIS A 66 -5.14 11.48 -10.53
CA HIS A 66 -4.99 10.70 -9.31
C HIS A 66 -4.77 9.20 -9.59
N PHE A 67 -5.63 8.62 -10.43
CA PHE A 67 -5.61 7.20 -10.79
C PHE A 67 -4.74 6.86 -12.01
N ASN A 68 -3.96 7.82 -12.50
CA ASN A 68 -2.96 7.56 -13.54
C ASN A 68 -1.89 6.59 -13.03
N ASP A 69 -1.44 5.67 -13.87
CA ASP A 69 -0.28 4.81 -13.61
C ASP A 69 0.95 5.22 -14.44
N ASP A 70 0.87 6.38 -15.10
CA ASP A 70 1.90 6.96 -15.97
C ASP A 70 2.25 6.11 -17.20
N SER A 71 1.36 5.20 -17.62
CA SER A 71 1.55 4.37 -18.82
C SER A 71 1.43 5.12 -20.15
N VAL A 72 0.85 6.33 -20.16
CA VAL A 72 0.68 7.16 -21.37
C VAL A 72 1.74 8.26 -21.40
N GLU A 73 2.76 8.11 -22.26
CA GLU A 73 3.97 8.97 -22.28
C GLU A 73 3.68 10.48 -22.33
N ASN A 74 2.70 10.91 -23.13
CA ASN A 74 2.37 12.33 -23.31
C ASN A 74 1.47 12.92 -22.21
N TYR A 75 0.98 12.07 -21.29
CA TYR A 75 0.03 12.43 -20.25
C TYR A 75 0.37 11.79 -18.90
N SER A 76 1.63 11.91 -18.48
CA SER A 76 2.02 11.61 -17.09
C SER A 76 1.32 12.54 -16.09
N LYS A 77 1.25 12.14 -14.80
CA LYS A 77 0.71 12.95 -13.71
C LYS A 77 1.30 14.36 -13.69
N ASP A 78 2.63 14.47 -13.79
CA ASP A 78 3.32 15.76 -13.76
C ASP A 78 3.00 16.61 -14.99
N SER A 79 2.95 16.01 -16.18
CA SER A 79 2.60 16.74 -17.41
C SER A 79 1.16 17.27 -17.37
N LEU A 80 0.21 16.48 -16.85
CA LEU A 80 -1.17 16.88 -16.65
C LEU A 80 -1.28 17.99 -15.60
N LYS A 81 -0.59 17.87 -14.46
CA LYS A 81 -0.55 18.94 -13.43
C LYS A 81 0.02 20.24 -14.00
N GLN A 82 1.13 20.17 -14.74
CA GLN A 82 1.71 21.34 -15.41
C GLN A 82 0.74 21.96 -16.44
N LEU A 83 0.01 21.13 -17.18
CA LEU A 83 -1.03 21.59 -18.10
C LEU A 83 -2.13 22.37 -17.36
N LEU A 84 -2.63 21.86 -16.23
CA LEU A 84 -3.64 22.55 -15.42
C LEU A 84 -3.12 23.89 -14.89
N VAL A 85 -1.89 23.91 -14.34
CA VAL A 85 -1.26 25.15 -13.85
C VAL A 85 -1.15 26.18 -14.98
N LYS A 86 -0.72 25.76 -16.18
CA LYS A 86 -0.49 26.67 -17.31
C LYS A 86 -1.78 27.18 -17.97
N ARG A 87 -2.81 26.33 -18.05
CA ARG A 87 -4.03 26.65 -18.82
C ARG A 87 -5.15 27.22 -17.97
N ILE A 88 -5.24 26.79 -16.71
CA ILE A 88 -6.37 27.10 -15.82
C ILE A 88 -5.89 27.89 -14.61
N GLY A 89 -4.74 27.50 -14.05
CA GLY A 89 -4.30 27.93 -12.73
C GLY A 89 -4.88 27.01 -11.66
N MET A 90 -4.03 26.54 -10.73
CA MET A 90 -4.45 25.51 -9.77
C MET A 90 -5.53 26.01 -8.81
N GLU A 91 -5.43 27.25 -8.34
CA GLU A 91 -6.45 27.85 -7.46
C GLU A 91 -7.81 27.94 -8.16
N THR A 92 -7.84 28.42 -9.40
CA THR A 92 -9.05 28.47 -10.21
C THR A 92 -9.60 27.08 -10.50
N PHE A 93 -8.73 26.10 -10.80
CA PHE A 93 -9.13 24.71 -10.99
C PHE A 93 -9.82 24.14 -9.74
N MET A 94 -9.25 24.37 -8.56
CA MET A 94 -9.85 23.95 -7.28
C MET A 94 -11.19 24.65 -7.04
N ALA A 95 -11.30 25.94 -7.32
CA ALA A 95 -12.56 26.66 -7.21
C ALA A 95 -13.65 26.07 -8.12
N LYS A 96 -13.30 25.73 -9.38
CA LYS A 96 -14.22 25.06 -10.31
C LYS A 96 -14.62 23.68 -9.81
N LEU A 97 -13.68 22.88 -9.30
CA LEU A 97 -13.96 21.56 -8.73
C LEU A 97 -15.02 21.63 -7.62
N SER A 98 -14.91 22.63 -6.74
CA SER A 98 -15.87 22.86 -5.64
C SER A 98 -17.25 23.37 -6.08
N GLU A 99 -17.46 23.73 -7.35
CA GLU A 99 -18.80 24.12 -7.83
C GLU A 99 -19.78 22.96 -7.86
N VAL A 100 -19.30 21.71 -7.94
CA VAL A 100 -20.17 20.51 -7.94
C VAL A 100 -21.01 20.43 -6.66
N THR A 101 -20.41 20.65 -5.49
CA THR A 101 -21.10 20.56 -4.19
C THR A 101 -22.00 21.77 -3.91
N LYS A 102 -21.75 22.90 -4.56
CA LYS A 102 -22.57 24.11 -4.46
C LYS A 102 -23.86 24.02 -5.28
N HIS A 103 -23.90 23.17 -6.29
CA HIS A 103 -25.06 23.05 -7.16
C HIS A 103 -26.30 22.52 -6.41
N GLU A 104 -27.48 23.08 -6.68
CA GLU A 104 -28.70 22.71 -5.98
C GLU A 104 -29.05 21.22 -6.19
N SER A 105 -28.92 20.73 -7.43
CA SER A 105 -29.17 19.32 -7.75
C SER A 105 -28.27 18.35 -6.98
N TYR A 106 -27.02 18.72 -6.68
CA TYR A 106 -26.12 17.88 -5.88
C TYR A 106 -26.64 17.77 -4.44
N ASN A 107 -26.98 18.90 -3.83
CA ASN A 107 -27.50 18.95 -2.47
C ASN A 107 -28.83 18.22 -2.31
N ARG A 108 -29.64 18.19 -3.36
CA ARG A 108 -30.90 17.43 -3.41
C ARG A 108 -30.62 15.93 -3.55
N ALA A 109 -29.81 15.53 -4.53
CA ALA A 109 -29.49 14.14 -4.81
C ALA A 109 -28.77 13.46 -3.64
N ALA A 110 -27.81 14.15 -2.99
CA ALA A 110 -26.99 13.58 -1.91
C ALA A 110 -27.77 13.18 -0.65
N LYS A 111 -29.02 13.63 -0.46
CA LYS A 111 -29.82 13.35 0.74
C LYS A 111 -30.56 12.02 0.68
N HIS A 112 -31.00 11.61 -0.51
CA HIS A 112 -31.90 10.47 -0.66
C HIS A 112 -31.46 9.58 -1.83
N PRO A 113 -31.24 8.27 -1.60
CA PRO A 113 -30.97 7.31 -2.67
C PRO A 113 -32.15 7.14 -3.64
N GLN A 114 -33.37 7.39 -3.16
CA GLN A 114 -34.60 7.24 -3.95
C GLN A 114 -34.76 8.42 -4.91
N LEU A 115 -34.95 8.11 -6.20
CA LEU A 115 -35.23 9.11 -7.22
C LEU A 115 -36.65 9.67 -7.01
N ARG A 116 -36.74 10.92 -6.53
CA ARG A 116 -38.00 11.66 -6.39
C ARG A 116 -37.93 12.92 -7.23
N VAL A 117 -38.41 12.82 -8.48
CA VAL A 117 -38.39 13.91 -9.46
C VAL A 117 -39.81 14.36 -9.79
N LYS A 118 -40.06 15.66 -9.76
CA LYS A 118 -41.35 16.26 -10.15
C LYS A 118 -41.37 16.63 -11.64
N SER A 119 -40.19 16.85 -12.21
CA SER A 119 -39.99 17.18 -13.61
C SER A 119 -38.68 16.54 -14.12
N PRO A 120 -38.60 16.12 -15.40
CA PRO A 120 -37.37 15.57 -15.99
C PRO A 120 -36.15 16.48 -15.86
N SER A 121 -36.35 17.80 -15.82
CA SER A 121 -35.28 18.79 -15.67
C SER A 121 -34.58 18.74 -14.30
N GLU A 122 -35.19 18.10 -13.30
CA GLU A 122 -34.62 17.96 -11.96
C GLU A 122 -33.65 16.77 -11.84
N MET A 123 -33.66 15.86 -12.83
CA MET A 123 -32.83 14.67 -12.88
C MET A 123 -31.47 14.98 -13.52
N LEU A 124 -30.67 15.82 -12.85
CA LEU A 124 -29.33 16.19 -13.31
C LEU A 124 -28.24 15.30 -12.71
N ILE A 125 -28.29 15.08 -11.40
CA ILE A 125 -27.27 14.36 -10.64
C ILE A 125 -27.93 13.19 -9.91
N ASP A 126 -27.30 12.02 -9.95
CA ASP A 126 -27.74 10.84 -9.20
C ASP A 126 -27.02 10.69 -7.85
N TYR A 127 -27.62 9.90 -6.96
CA TYR A 127 -27.13 9.70 -5.61
C TYR A 127 -25.77 8.99 -5.54
N GLU A 128 -25.50 8.02 -6.43
CA GLU A 128 -24.24 7.26 -6.39
C GLU A 128 -23.07 8.13 -6.87
N PHE A 129 -23.29 9.02 -7.84
CA PHE A 129 -22.31 10.05 -8.18
C PHE A 129 -21.99 10.94 -6.97
N CYS A 130 -22.99 11.39 -6.20
CA CYS A 130 -22.74 12.18 -4.99
C CYS A 130 -21.87 11.43 -3.96
N ARG A 131 -22.08 10.11 -3.81
CA ARG A 131 -21.24 9.28 -2.94
C ARG A 131 -19.81 9.17 -3.46
N LEU A 132 -19.63 8.95 -4.75
CA LEU A 132 -18.32 8.92 -5.40
C LEU A 132 -17.60 10.25 -5.15
N PHE A 133 -18.23 11.37 -5.50
CA PHE A 133 -17.65 12.71 -5.36
C PHE A 133 -17.22 12.97 -3.91
N LYS A 134 -18.10 12.73 -2.94
CA LYS A 134 -17.80 12.91 -1.51
C LYS A 134 -16.63 12.04 -1.03
N SER A 135 -16.49 10.83 -1.56
CA SER A 135 -15.37 9.94 -1.19
C SER A 135 -14.03 10.39 -1.79
N LEU A 136 -14.06 11.05 -2.95
CA LEU A 136 -12.86 11.39 -3.71
C LEU A 136 -12.43 12.86 -3.53
N GLU A 137 -13.33 13.79 -3.23
CA GLU A 137 -13.07 15.24 -3.21
C GLU A 137 -11.79 15.60 -2.43
N ASN A 138 -11.68 15.14 -1.17
CA ASN A 138 -10.52 15.42 -0.32
C ASN A 138 -9.25 14.75 -0.87
N VAL A 139 -9.36 13.49 -1.28
CA VAL A 139 -8.21 12.69 -1.78
C VAL A 139 -7.65 13.30 -3.08
N LEU A 140 -8.53 13.74 -3.98
CA LEU A 140 -8.15 14.41 -5.22
C LEU A 140 -7.52 15.78 -4.93
N THR A 141 -8.10 16.56 -4.01
CA THR A 141 -7.57 17.86 -3.58
C THR A 141 -6.16 17.75 -3.03
N GLU A 142 -5.92 16.77 -2.15
CA GLU A 142 -4.60 16.49 -1.60
C GLU A 142 -3.61 16.03 -2.67
N SER A 143 -4.06 15.22 -3.62
CA SER A 143 -3.23 14.71 -4.72
C SER A 143 -2.78 15.80 -5.69
N LEU A 144 -3.60 16.84 -5.88
CA LEU A 144 -3.34 17.98 -6.76
C LEU A 144 -2.54 19.10 -6.11
N SER A 145 -2.59 19.19 -4.78
CA SER A 145 -1.78 20.13 -4.02
C SER A 145 -0.30 19.80 -4.24
N VAL A 146 0.39 20.67 -4.98
CA VAL A 146 1.84 20.64 -5.09
C VAL A 146 2.37 20.87 -3.69
N LYS A 147 2.95 19.85 -3.05
CA LYS A 147 3.89 20.08 -1.96
C LYS A 147 4.99 20.95 -2.53
N GLN A 148 4.89 22.27 -2.32
CA GLN A 148 6.05 23.13 -2.45
C GLN A 148 7.08 22.55 -1.49
N GLU A 149 8.23 22.16 -2.02
CA GLU A 149 9.44 21.97 -1.25
C GLU A 149 9.83 23.31 -0.61
N ASN A 150 9.15 23.63 0.48
CA ASN A 150 9.61 24.55 1.50
C ASN A 150 9.39 23.81 2.81
N GLY A 151 10.52 23.45 3.42
CA GLY A 151 10.62 22.48 4.51
C GLY A 151 9.56 22.68 5.58
N VAL A 152 8.73 21.65 5.76
CA VAL A 152 8.30 21.00 7.00
C VAL A 152 7.25 19.97 6.57
N SER A 153 7.71 18.77 6.21
CA SER A 153 6.86 17.65 5.83
C SER A 153 6.16 17.08 7.06
N GLY A 154 4.87 17.38 7.21
CA GLY A 154 4.03 16.89 8.30
C GLY A 154 3.76 15.38 8.20
N ARG A 155 4.54 14.60 8.96
CA ARG A 155 4.28 13.26 9.53
C ARG A 155 4.11 12.04 8.61
N GLY A 156 3.37 12.11 7.50
CA GLY A 156 3.15 10.92 6.66
C GLY A 156 4.33 10.59 5.74
N ASP A 157 4.90 11.64 5.15
CA ASP A 157 6.01 11.54 4.20
C ASP A 157 7.37 11.44 4.88
N ASP A 158 7.50 12.05 6.07
CA ASP A 158 8.65 11.89 6.95
C ASP A 158 8.74 10.43 7.44
N ALA A 159 7.62 9.81 7.82
CA ALA A 159 7.58 8.39 8.15
C ALA A 159 7.97 7.53 6.93
N LEU A 160 7.46 7.83 5.73
CA LEU A 160 7.79 7.06 4.53
C LEU A 160 9.26 7.23 4.11
N GLN A 161 9.83 8.43 4.21
CA GLN A 161 11.25 8.70 3.98
C GLN A 161 12.13 8.04 5.05
N GLN A 162 11.70 8.04 6.32
CA GLN A 162 12.35 7.32 7.41
C GLN A 162 12.32 5.81 7.18
N TYR A 163 11.20 5.26 6.69
CA TYR A 163 11.13 3.84 6.32
C TYR A 163 12.06 3.54 5.13
N LYS A 164 12.09 4.38 4.10
CA LYS A 164 13.00 4.20 2.95
C LYS A 164 14.48 4.31 3.34
N SER A 165 14.83 5.25 4.21
CA SER A 165 16.21 5.40 4.70
C SER A 165 16.59 4.25 5.63
N LEU A 166 15.68 3.79 6.49
CA LEU A 166 15.86 2.63 7.34
C LEU A 166 16.04 1.35 6.51
N ILE A 167 15.25 1.16 5.46
CA ILE A 167 15.40 0.03 4.53
C ILE A 167 16.79 0.07 3.87
N ARG A 168 17.21 1.21 3.33
CA ARG A 168 18.56 1.36 2.74
C ARG A 168 19.67 1.09 3.76
N GLN A 169 19.50 1.53 4.99
CA GLN A 169 20.46 1.29 6.07
C GLN A 169 20.49 -0.20 6.48
N GLN A 170 19.33 -0.86 6.52
CA GLN A 170 19.22 -2.28 6.78
C GLN A 170 19.85 -3.10 5.65
N ASP A 171 19.62 -2.73 4.38
CA ASP A 171 20.22 -3.37 3.22
C ASP A 171 21.75 -3.24 3.20
N ALA A 172 22.26 -2.06 3.54
CA ALA A 172 23.69 -1.82 3.67
C ALA A 172 24.30 -2.66 4.81
N ARG A 173 23.60 -2.75 5.94
CA ARG A 173 24.04 -3.56 7.09
C ARG A 173 23.93 -5.06 6.80
N LEU A 174 22.92 -5.50 6.05
CA LEU A 174 22.81 -6.87 5.56
C LEU A 174 23.97 -7.22 4.63
N HIS A 175 24.33 -6.33 3.71
CA HIS A 175 25.49 -6.51 2.84
C HIS A 175 26.80 -6.57 3.64
N GLU A 176 26.95 -5.70 4.64
CA GLU A 176 28.13 -5.70 5.51
C GLU A 176 28.24 -6.99 6.34
N LEU A 177 27.13 -7.44 6.95
CA LEU A 177 27.11 -8.70 7.69
C LEU A 177 27.38 -9.90 6.78
N ALA A 178 26.81 -9.92 5.58
CA ALA A 178 27.06 -10.99 4.60
C ALA A 178 28.55 -11.03 4.22
N ALA A 179 29.17 -9.88 3.96
CA ALA A 179 30.59 -9.79 3.65
C ALA A 179 31.48 -10.23 4.83
N GLN A 180 31.11 -9.89 6.07
CA GLN A 180 31.81 -10.35 7.27
C GLN A 180 31.69 -11.87 7.45
N LEU A 181 30.52 -12.44 7.19
CA LEU A 181 30.27 -13.88 7.28
C LEU A 181 31.10 -14.64 6.25
N ASP A 182 31.18 -14.15 5.02
CA ASP A 182 32.05 -14.72 3.97
C ASP A 182 33.54 -14.64 4.36
N ALA A 183 33.99 -13.52 4.91
CA ALA A 183 35.37 -13.36 5.37
C ALA A 183 35.72 -14.34 6.50
N LEU A 184 34.81 -14.50 7.46
CA LEU A 184 34.95 -15.46 8.57
C LEU A 184 34.96 -16.90 8.07
N LEU A 185 34.10 -17.26 7.11
CA LEU A 185 34.09 -18.59 6.49
C LEU A 185 35.42 -18.88 5.79
N GLN A 186 35.95 -17.93 5.01
CA GLN A 186 37.26 -18.08 4.36
C GLN A 186 38.39 -18.21 5.38
N GLN A 187 38.35 -17.44 6.47
CA GLN A 187 39.33 -17.56 7.55
C GLN A 187 39.25 -18.92 8.24
N ASN A 188 38.04 -19.43 8.47
CA ASN A 188 37.83 -20.74 9.09
C ASN A 188 38.39 -21.86 8.21
N GLN A 189 38.11 -21.82 6.90
CA GLN A 189 38.69 -22.75 5.93
C GLN A 189 40.22 -22.71 5.92
N ARG A 190 40.82 -21.51 5.96
CA ARG A 190 42.29 -21.36 6.03
C ARG A 190 42.85 -21.97 7.31
N LEU A 191 42.27 -21.66 8.47
CA LEU A 191 42.70 -22.22 9.75
C LEU A 191 42.56 -23.74 9.78
N GLN A 192 41.49 -24.28 9.20
CA GLN A 192 41.27 -25.72 9.09
C GLN A 192 42.34 -26.38 8.20
N SER A 193 42.74 -25.74 7.10
CA SER A 193 43.86 -26.19 6.26
C SER A 193 45.17 -26.21 7.03
N THR A 194 45.53 -25.09 7.69
CA THR A 194 46.77 -24.99 8.47
C THR A 194 46.81 -25.99 9.62
N LEU A 195 45.66 -26.26 10.26
CA LEU A 195 45.55 -27.26 11.31
C LEU A 195 45.83 -28.67 10.77
N ASN A 196 45.28 -29.02 9.61
CA ASN A 196 45.55 -30.29 8.94
C ASN A 196 47.02 -30.43 8.56
N ASP A 197 47.65 -29.39 8.02
CA ASP A 197 49.07 -29.38 7.66
C ASP A 197 49.95 -29.57 8.91
N SER A 198 49.60 -28.89 10.01
CA SER A 198 50.30 -29.02 11.29
C SER A 198 50.15 -30.42 11.91
N LEU A 199 48.95 -31.02 11.82
CA LEU A 199 48.71 -32.39 12.27
C LEU A 199 49.53 -33.41 11.47
N ALA A 200 49.63 -33.23 10.14
CA ALA A 200 50.46 -34.07 9.29
C ALA A 200 51.96 -33.95 9.66
N SER A 201 52.44 -32.71 9.85
CA SER A 201 53.81 -32.45 10.30
C SER A 201 54.11 -33.07 11.68
N ASN A 202 53.19 -32.95 12.63
CA ASN A 202 53.33 -33.57 13.95
C ASN A 202 53.38 -35.10 13.87
N SER A 203 52.59 -35.72 12.98
CA SER A 203 52.67 -37.16 12.74
C SER A 203 54.05 -37.55 12.24
N HIS A 204 54.60 -36.83 11.25
CA HIS A 204 55.95 -37.09 10.73
C HIS A 204 57.03 -36.94 11.81
N LEU A 205 56.99 -35.86 12.60
CA LEU A 205 57.95 -35.64 13.69
C LEU A 205 57.83 -36.69 14.80
N LYS A 206 56.62 -37.22 15.04
CA LYS A 206 56.38 -38.30 16.00
C LYS A 206 56.97 -39.62 15.51
N ASP A 207 56.83 -39.93 14.23
CA ASP A 207 57.43 -41.12 13.61
C ASP A 207 58.96 -41.02 13.63
N GLU A 208 59.52 -39.85 13.30
CA GLU A 208 60.96 -39.57 13.39
C GLU A 208 61.48 -39.69 14.83
N ASN A 209 60.76 -39.14 15.81
CA ASN A 209 61.12 -39.30 17.23
C ASN A 209 61.07 -40.76 17.69
N THR A 210 60.13 -41.55 17.17
CA THR A 210 60.03 -42.97 17.50
C THR A 210 61.21 -43.74 16.93
N LEU A 211 61.62 -43.40 15.69
CA LEU A 211 62.81 -43.95 15.06
C LEU A 211 64.10 -43.54 15.80
N LEU A 212 64.24 -42.26 16.16
CA LEU A 212 65.37 -41.75 16.92
C LEU A 212 65.45 -42.37 18.32
N LYS A 213 64.31 -42.54 19.01
CA LYS A 213 64.26 -43.28 20.29
C LYS A 213 64.69 -44.73 20.13
N ALA A 214 64.27 -45.40 19.05
CA ALA A 214 64.71 -46.76 18.74
C ALA A 214 66.23 -46.82 18.48
N GLN A 215 66.78 -45.82 17.79
CA GLN A 215 68.23 -45.68 17.54
C GLN A 215 69.02 -45.34 18.82
N LEU A 216 68.50 -44.47 19.68
CA LEU A 216 69.09 -44.13 20.99
C LEU A 216 69.06 -45.33 21.94
N SER A 217 67.98 -46.12 21.97
CA SER A 217 67.94 -47.39 22.72
C SER A 217 68.92 -48.45 22.18
N ALA A 218 69.44 -48.28 20.97
CA ALA A 218 70.51 -49.10 20.40
C ALA A 218 71.92 -48.53 20.65
N VAL A 219 72.05 -47.30 21.17
CA VAL A 219 73.33 -46.57 21.30
C VAL A 219 73.70 -46.20 22.74
N ASP A 220 72.85 -46.43 23.75
CA ASP A 220 73.12 -45.90 25.09
C ASP A 220 74.10 -46.74 25.93
N SER A 221 75.39 -46.39 25.85
CA SER A 221 76.35 -46.53 26.94
C SER A 221 77.04 -45.19 27.21
N LEU A 222 76.71 -44.65 28.39
CA LEU A 222 77.34 -43.59 29.21
C LEU A 222 76.84 -42.13 29.10
N PRO A 223 76.81 -41.42 30.25
CA PRO A 223 76.02 -40.21 30.49
C PRO A 223 76.87 -38.93 30.36
N ASN A 224 76.24 -37.74 30.34
CA ASN A 224 76.39 -36.73 31.41
C ASN A 224 75.71 -35.38 31.08
N GLN A 225 75.25 -34.71 32.15
CA GLN A 225 74.97 -33.29 32.42
C GLN A 225 75.19 -32.21 31.34
N SER A 226 74.25 -31.25 31.25
CA SER A 226 74.44 -29.85 31.73
C SER A 226 73.23 -28.94 31.41
N GLN A 227 72.77 -28.21 32.43
CA GLN A 227 71.78 -27.13 32.36
C GLN A 227 72.43 -25.84 31.83
N THR A 228 71.70 -25.03 31.05
CA THR A 228 72.16 -23.70 30.60
C THR A 228 71.10 -22.60 30.81
N PRO A 229 71.49 -21.32 31.05
CA PRO A 229 70.60 -20.17 31.31
C PRO A 229 69.71 -19.73 30.13
N ARG A 230 69.72 -20.50 29.03
CA ARG A 230 69.01 -20.23 27.79
C ARG A 230 67.58 -20.77 27.81
N GLU A 231 67.30 -21.74 28.69
CA GLU A 231 65.98 -22.35 28.87
C GLU A 231 65.05 -21.46 29.70
N ASP A 232 65.56 -20.76 30.72
CA ASP A 232 64.77 -19.83 31.57
C ASP A 232 64.25 -18.60 30.79
N ALA A 233 65.06 -18.05 29.88
CA ALA A 233 64.63 -16.94 29.03
C ALA A 233 63.53 -17.35 28.04
N ARG A 234 63.62 -18.58 27.52
CA ARG A 234 62.62 -19.16 26.62
C ARG A 234 61.34 -19.51 27.36
N PHE A 235 61.45 -19.99 28.60
CA PHE A 235 60.32 -20.28 29.48
C PHE A 235 59.53 -19.01 29.83
N ASN A 236 60.22 -17.92 30.17
CA ASN A 236 59.58 -16.61 30.41
C ASN A 236 58.86 -16.05 29.17
N GLU A 237 59.40 -16.26 27.96
CA GLU A 237 58.74 -15.83 26.71
C GLU A 237 57.45 -16.65 26.45
N TYR A 238 57.49 -17.96 26.70
CA TYR A 238 56.30 -18.80 26.59
C TYR A 238 55.25 -18.46 27.65
N GLU A 239 55.65 -18.17 28.88
CA GLU A 239 54.73 -17.76 29.95
C GLU A 239 54.02 -16.43 29.61
N ALA A 240 54.74 -15.47 29.02
CA ALA A 240 54.16 -14.21 28.54
C ALA A 240 53.13 -14.43 27.41
N LYS A 241 53.44 -15.30 26.44
CA LYS A 241 52.50 -15.65 25.36
C LYS A 241 51.26 -16.37 25.88
N VAL A 242 51.42 -17.26 26.87
CA VAL A 242 50.28 -17.95 27.50
C VAL A 242 49.34 -16.93 28.17
N ARG A 243 49.88 -15.96 28.92
CA ARG A 243 49.06 -14.88 29.52
C ARG A 243 48.35 -14.03 28.47
N GLU A 244 49.02 -13.74 27.35
CA GLU A 244 48.39 -13.01 26.23
C GLU A 244 47.23 -13.81 25.62
N TYR A 245 47.42 -15.11 25.39
CA TYR A 245 46.35 -15.98 24.88
C TYR A 245 45.19 -16.11 25.88
N GLU A 246 45.46 -16.21 27.18
CA GLU A 246 44.42 -16.24 28.22
C GLU A 246 43.56 -14.98 28.22
N VAL A 247 44.17 -13.80 28.06
CA VAL A 247 43.42 -12.53 27.95
C VAL A 247 42.56 -12.51 26.69
N ARG A 248 43.12 -12.92 25.54
CA ARG A 248 42.38 -12.99 24.27
C ARG A 248 41.20 -13.97 24.33
N VAL A 249 41.36 -15.10 25.01
CA VAL A 249 40.28 -16.06 25.24
C VAL A 249 39.17 -15.43 26.07
N LYS A 250 39.50 -14.77 27.20
CA LYS A 250 38.51 -14.07 28.03
C LYS A 250 37.77 -12.97 27.28
N GLU A 251 38.46 -12.19 26.45
CA GLU A 251 37.82 -11.18 25.60
C GLU A 251 36.87 -11.82 24.57
N SER A 252 37.27 -12.94 23.97
CA SER A 252 36.40 -13.67 23.04
C SER A 252 35.16 -14.25 23.72
N GLU A 253 35.29 -14.77 24.95
CA GLU A 253 34.17 -15.28 25.74
C GLU A 253 33.18 -14.18 26.10
N LEU A 254 33.66 -12.97 26.44
CA LEU A 254 32.80 -11.82 26.69
C LEU A 254 32.04 -11.40 25.43
N ARG A 255 32.70 -11.37 24.27
CA ARG A 255 32.04 -11.07 22.99
C ARG A 255 30.97 -12.11 22.65
N VAL A 256 31.24 -13.39 22.89
CA VAL A 256 30.25 -14.46 22.66
C VAL A 256 29.02 -14.25 23.56
N LYS A 257 29.21 -14.00 24.86
CA LYS A 257 28.10 -13.71 25.79
C LYS A 257 27.27 -12.50 25.36
N GLU A 258 27.91 -11.44 24.88
CA GLU A 258 27.21 -10.26 24.38
C GLU A 258 26.37 -10.60 23.13
N THR A 259 26.92 -11.38 22.20
CA THR A 259 26.18 -11.81 21.02
C THR A 259 25.02 -12.74 21.36
N GLU A 260 25.20 -13.66 22.30
CA GLU A 260 24.12 -14.54 22.79
C GLU A 260 22.97 -13.76 23.41
N ALA A 261 23.27 -12.69 24.17
CA ALA A 261 22.25 -11.81 24.74
C ALA A 261 21.44 -11.09 23.64
N LYS A 262 22.11 -10.57 22.62
CA LYS A 262 21.46 -9.91 21.47
C LYS A 262 20.61 -10.87 20.64
N VAL A 263 21.06 -12.12 20.49
CA VAL A 263 20.28 -13.17 19.82
C VAL A 263 19.00 -13.46 20.61
N LYS A 264 19.09 -13.64 21.93
CA LYS A 264 17.90 -13.85 22.78
C LYS A 264 16.89 -12.70 22.71
N GLU A 265 17.37 -11.46 22.70
CA GLU A 265 16.50 -10.29 22.54
C GLU A 265 15.82 -10.26 21.16
N SER A 266 16.55 -10.65 20.11
CA SER A 266 15.98 -10.74 18.76
C SER A 266 14.94 -11.86 18.66
N GLU A 267 15.18 -13.01 19.30
CA GLU A 267 14.24 -14.13 19.37
C GLU A 267 12.93 -13.76 20.08
N THR A 268 13.00 -13.08 21.22
CA THR A 268 11.79 -12.62 21.94
C THR A 268 11.01 -11.62 21.10
N ARG A 269 11.69 -10.71 20.39
CA ARG A 269 11.04 -9.76 19.49
C ARG A 269 10.35 -10.44 18.32
N ILE A 270 10.97 -11.46 17.72
CA ILE A 270 10.36 -12.26 16.65
C ILE A 270 9.12 -12.99 17.17
N GLN A 271 9.15 -13.57 18.37
CA GLN A 271 7.98 -14.23 18.97
C GLN A 271 6.83 -13.25 19.19
N GLU A 272 7.12 -12.04 19.68
CA GLU A 272 6.10 -11.01 19.89
C GLU A 272 5.44 -10.57 18.57
N LEU A 273 6.25 -10.29 17.55
CA LEU A 273 5.77 -9.92 16.22
C LEU A 273 4.94 -11.04 15.58
N THR A 274 5.39 -12.30 15.73
CA THR A 274 4.64 -13.47 15.26
C THR A 274 3.28 -13.58 15.94
N GLY A 275 3.21 -13.29 17.25
CA GLY A 275 1.96 -13.25 18.00
C GLY A 275 1.01 -12.15 17.50
N GLN A 276 1.53 -10.96 17.18
CA GLN A 276 0.73 -9.87 16.62
C GLN A 276 0.19 -10.20 15.23
N VAL A 277 1.03 -10.78 14.35
CA VAL A 277 0.61 -11.22 13.01
C VAL A 277 -0.50 -12.26 13.10
N SER A 278 -0.40 -13.20 14.04
CA SER A 278 -1.44 -14.20 14.27
C SER A 278 -2.78 -13.57 14.68
N LYS A 279 -2.76 -12.62 15.63
CA LYS A 279 -3.96 -11.89 16.08
C LYS A 279 -4.61 -11.10 14.95
N LEU A 280 -3.82 -10.32 14.21
CA LEU A 280 -4.31 -9.54 13.07
C LEU A 280 -4.89 -10.43 11.96
N SER A 281 -4.27 -11.60 11.73
CA SER A 281 -4.79 -12.57 10.77
C SER A 281 -6.14 -13.12 11.22
N GLN A 282 -6.32 -13.38 12.52
CA GLN A 282 -7.60 -13.83 13.07
C GLN A 282 -8.68 -12.74 12.96
N GLU A 283 -8.37 -11.49 13.30
CA GLU A 283 -9.31 -10.37 13.15
C GLU A 283 -9.72 -10.14 11.69
N LEU A 284 -8.75 -10.24 10.76
CA LEU A 284 -9.03 -10.11 9.33
C LEU A 284 -9.95 -11.22 8.81
N THR A 285 -9.76 -12.45 9.28
CA THR A 285 -10.65 -13.57 8.89
C THR A 285 -12.05 -13.41 9.46
N ALA A 286 -12.20 -12.96 10.72
CA ALA A 286 -13.50 -12.68 11.31
C ALA A 286 -14.25 -11.56 10.56
N SER A 287 -13.56 -10.45 10.27
CA SER A 287 -14.16 -9.32 9.54
C SER A 287 -14.59 -9.71 8.12
N ARG A 288 -13.82 -10.58 7.43
CA ARG A 288 -14.21 -11.10 6.11
C ARG A 288 -15.47 -11.95 6.17
N GLU A 289 -15.63 -12.76 7.21
CA GLU A 289 -16.81 -13.59 7.38
C GLU A 289 -18.06 -12.75 7.70
N GLU A 290 -17.93 -11.74 8.55
CA GLU A 290 -18.99 -10.76 8.81
C GLU A 290 -19.42 -10.05 7.52
N HIS A 291 -18.46 -9.60 6.71
CA HIS A 291 -18.75 -8.97 5.44
C HIS A 291 -19.46 -9.91 4.47
N ARG A 292 -19.08 -11.20 4.45
CA ARG A 292 -19.76 -12.23 3.65
C ARG A 292 -21.22 -12.39 4.07
N MET A 293 -21.49 -12.50 5.38
CA MET A 293 -22.85 -12.63 5.90
C MET A 293 -23.72 -11.43 5.57
N VAL A 294 -23.21 -10.20 5.75
CA VAL A 294 -23.94 -8.97 5.42
C VAL A 294 -24.23 -8.88 3.92
N THR A 295 -23.31 -9.33 3.07
CA THR A 295 -23.52 -9.35 1.62
C THR A 295 -24.64 -10.33 1.24
N GLU A 296 -24.65 -11.53 1.83
CA GLU A 296 -25.72 -12.51 1.61
C GLU A 296 -27.09 -12.02 2.08
N GLU A 297 -27.14 -11.31 3.21
CA GLU A 297 -28.39 -10.72 3.71
C GLU A 297 -28.88 -9.59 2.79
N LEU A 298 -27.97 -8.76 2.29
CA LEU A 298 -28.29 -7.70 1.33
C LEU A 298 -28.88 -8.26 0.03
N ASP A 299 -28.32 -9.34 -0.49
CA ASP A 299 -28.82 -9.97 -1.72
C ASP A 299 -30.19 -10.62 -1.51
N ARG A 300 -30.46 -11.19 -0.33
CA ARG A 300 -31.80 -11.67 0.05
C ARG A 300 -32.81 -10.54 0.10
N LEU A 301 -32.47 -9.43 0.76
CA LEU A 301 -33.35 -8.25 0.86
C LEU A 301 -33.65 -7.63 -0.51
N LYS A 302 -32.68 -7.60 -1.42
CA LYS A 302 -32.92 -7.15 -2.80
C LYS A 302 -33.89 -8.07 -3.52
N LYS A 303 -33.75 -9.38 -3.38
CA LYS A 303 -34.68 -10.33 -3.98
C LYS A 303 -36.09 -10.16 -3.42
N ASP A 304 -36.23 -10.04 -2.11
CA ASP A 304 -37.53 -9.81 -1.47
C ASP A 304 -38.16 -8.49 -1.93
N GLN A 305 -37.34 -7.45 -2.18
CA GLN A 305 -37.79 -6.19 -2.76
C GLN A 305 -38.29 -6.35 -4.20
N ASP A 306 -37.56 -7.09 -5.04
CA ASP A 306 -37.96 -7.35 -6.43
C ASP A 306 -39.27 -8.16 -6.50
N ASP A 307 -39.40 -9.20 -5.68
CA ASP A 307 -40.62 -10.02 -5.56
C ASP A 307 -41.82 -9.15 -5.12
N LEU A 308 -41.60 -8.21 -4.18
CA LEU A 308 -42.64 -7.27 -3.73
C LEU A 308 -43.06 -6.30 -4.84
N LEU A 309 -42.12 -5.81 -5.65
CA LEU A 309 -42.44 -4.93 -6.77
C LEU A 309 -43.27 -5.65 -7.84
N GLU A 310 -42.98 -6.93 -8.11
CA GLU A 310 -43.78 -7.76 -9.01
C GLU A 310 -45.22 -7.92 -8.48
N LEU A 311 -45.39 -8.23 -7.20
CA LEU A 311 -46.70 -8.32 -6.54
C LEU A 311 -47.49 -7.01 -6.61
N LEU A 312 -46.82 -5.85 -6.45
CA LEU A 312 -47.47 -4.54 -6.55
C LEU A 312 -47.91 -4.23 -7.98
N ALA A 313 -47.09 -4.57 -8.98
CA ALA A 313 -47.45 -4.42 -10.39
C ALA A 313 -48.67 -5.29 -10.74
N ASP A 314 -48.70 -6.54 -10.29
CA ASP A 314 -49.85 -7.45 -10.46
C ASP A 314 -51.12 -6.91 -9.80
N GLN A 315 -50.98 -6.31 -8.61
CA GLN A 315 -52.11 -5.67 -7.93
C GLN A 315 -52.62 -4.46 -8.70
N GLU A 316 -51.74 -3.63 -9.26
CA GLU A 316 -52.12 -2.45 -10.06
C GLU A 316 -52.89 -2.86 -11.33
N VAL A 317 -52.46 -3.95 -12.00
CA VAL A 317 -53.19 -4.52 -13.14
C VAL A 317 -54.59 -4.95 -12.74
N LYS A 318 -54.75 -5.72 -11.65
CA LYS A 318 -56.07 -6.15 -11.15
C LYS A 318 -56.95 -4.97 -10.74
N LEU A 319 -56.36 -3.95 -10.12
CA LEU A 319 -57.08 -2.72 -9.74
C LEU A 319 -57.64 -2.02 -10.96
N ASN A 320 -56.85 -1.92 -12.03
CA ASN A 320 -57.28 -1.35 -13.30
C ASN A 320 -58.38 -2.19 -13.96
N GLU A 321 -58.29 -3.53 -13.94
CA GLU A 321 -59.34 -4.41 -14.43
C GLU A 321 -60.67 -4.20 -13.68
N TYR A 322 -60.62 -4.13 -12.34
CA TYR A 322 -61.81 -3.86 -11.53
C TYR A 322 -62.39 -2.47 -11.80
N LYS A 323 -61.53 -1.44 -11.94
CA LYS A 323 -61.95 -0.08 -12.28
C LYS A 323 -62.66 -0.04 -13.64
N MET A 324 -62.11 -0.69 -14.66
CA MET A 324 -62.74 -0.79 -15.98
C MET A 324 -64.07 -1.56 -15.93
N THR A 325 -64.13 -2.64 -15.15
CA THR A 325 -65.37 -3.40 -14.95
C THR A 325 -66.46 -2.56 -14.29
N LEU A 326 -66.13 -1.81 -13.23
CA LEU A 326 -67.05 -0.89 -12.55
C LEU A 326 -67.56 0.22 -13.48
N MET A 327 -66.67 0.80 -14.29
CA MET A 327 -67.05 1.79 -15.32
C MET A 327 -68.01 1.19 -16.34
N SER A 328 -67.80 -0.06 -16.78
CA SER A 328 -68.69 -0.73 -17.72
C SER A 328 -70.09 -1.02 -17.16
N LEU A 329 -70.20 -1.16 -15.83
CA LEU A 329 -71.46 -1.33 -15.11
C LEU A 329 -72.16 0.01 -14.77
N GLY A 330 -71.60 1.14 -15.21
CA GLY A 330 -72.20 2.47 -15.05
C GLY A 330 -71.85 3.18 -13.74
N HIS A 331 -70.88 2.68 -12.97
CA HIS A 331 -70.38 3.34 -11.77
C HIS A 331 -69.22 4.28 -12.10
N THR A 332 -69.27 5.52 -11.61
CA THR A 332 -68.13 6.45 -11.65
C THR A 332 -67.10 6.07 -10.59
N VAL A 333 -65.86 5.79 -11.02
CA VAL A 333 -64.73 5.53 -10.13
C VAL A 333 -63.88 6.78 -10.07
N GLU A 334 -63.89 7.48 -8.93
CA GLU A 334 -63.00 8.62 -8.65
C GLU A 334 -61.58 8.10 -8.39
N ASP A 335 -60.58 8.80 -8.91
CA ASP A 335 -59.18 8.51 -8.60
C ASP A 335 -58.88 8.88 -7.15
N PRO A 336 -58.06 8.08 -6.44
CA PRO A 336 -57.66 8.42 -5.08
C PRO A 336 -56.98 9.81 -5.08
N PRO A 337 -57.20 10.61 -4.03
CA PRO A 337 -56.55 11.91 -3.93
C PRO A 337 -55.04 11.72 -4.03
N SER A 338 -54.41 12.53 -4.88
CA SER A 338 -52.96 12.53 -5.03
C SER A 338 -52.35 12.76 -3.64
N ASP A 339 -51.53 11.85 -3.15
CA ASP A 339 -50.78 11.95 -1.88
C ASP A 339 -49.72 13.07 -1.95
N GLN A 340 -50.16 14.31 -2.20
CA GLN A 340 -49.36 15.52 -2.12
C GLN A 340 -49.30 16.07 -0.69
N ASN A 341 -49.92 15.40 0.30
CA ASN A 341 -50.02 15.87 1.69
C ASN A 341 -49.51 14.83 2.72
N LEU A 342 -48.36 14.21 2.47
CA LEU A 342 -47.55 13.63 3.54
C LEU A 342 -46.18 14.30 3.52
N THR A 343 -46.14 15.49 4.13
CA THR A 343 -44.95 16.20 4.61
C THR A 343 -44.20 15.41 5.66
#